data_AF-A0A1H5V9N0-F1
#
_entry.id   AF-A0A1H5V9N0-F1
#
_cell.length_a   1.000
_cell.length_b   1.000
_cell.length_c   1.000
_cell.angle_alpha   90.00
_cell.angle_beta   90.00
_cell.angle_gamma   90.00
#
_symmetry.space_group_name_H-M   'P 1'
#
loop_
_entity.id
_entity.type
_entity.pdbx_description
1 polymer ?
#
loop_
_entity_poly.entity_id
_entity_poly.type
_entity_poly.pdbx_seq_one_letter_code
_entity_poly.pdbx_strand_id
1 'polypeptide(L)'
;MTSFDREPLHLTNAHWYEDRLSVAADIPSLHDVGEGGTYIDRQFGNAWSWTPAPGAALYGRTQAVPRGPFDDGEAVLRVPFRRIPVIDLHSVDEVLAFGSGNASKDPSVIGMWRGQSRHWTLKRESVDKLRLYGDLEADEPSLLPSAARKDIYFPSMFETWSGLIDIYVDEHLKDLAVFDASQSESRRQQAASFRASYNYRGWGLATAQHYGLPSVGLDLTSDIMVALYFALHRFETNPSTGAMSVRRATDEDDPIIYGLGVFENDLLEDEKLAPAWLNCARPKAQKAFFFGSAWGDSVNRAADRVYVAARLRGHASWTSPLNTEAIFPSASDDAFLAFLLRSRERFASTAVVDLLKWVYFAAG
;
A
#
# COMPACT_ATOMS: atom_id res chain seq x y z
N MET A 1 -9.38 -18.75 -33.47
CA MET A 1 -9.94 -17.46 -33.03
C MET A 1 -8.81 -16.45 -32.95
N THR A 2 -8.91 -15.39 -33.74
CA THR A 2 -7.90 -14.32 -33.87
C THR A 2 -7.86 -13.45 -32.61
N SER A 3 -6.67 -13.01 -32.23
CA SER A 3 -6.31 -12.38 -30.94
C SER A 3 -6.81 -10.93 -30.73
N PHE A 4 -7.98 -10.56 -31.26
CA PHE A 4 -8.42 -9.16 -31.36
C PHE A 4 -9.31 -8.63 -30.23
N ASP A 5 -9.76 -9.47 -29.28
CA ASP A 5 -10.63 -9.01 -28.16
C ASP A 5 -9.92 -8.91 -26.80
N ARG A 6 -8.59 -8.95 -26.75
CA ARG A 6 -7.86 -8.70 -25.49
C ARG A 6 -7.67 -7.20 -25.34
N GLU A 7 -8.33 -6.59 -24.37
CA GLU A 7 -8.01 -5.22 -23.97
C GLU A 7 -6.50 -5.12 -23.70
N PRO A 8 -5.84 -4.04 -24.17
CA PRO A 8 -4.43 -3.85 -23.89
C PRO A 8 -4.15 -3.88 -22.39
N LEU A 9 -3.16 -4.68 -21.98
CA LEU A 9 -2.73 -4.91 -20.58
C LEU A 9 -2.59 -3.60 -19.76
N HIS A 10 -2.26 -2.51 -20.44
CA HIS A 10 -1.98 -1.21 -19.85
C HIS A 10 -3.19 -0.28 -19.69
N LEU A 11 -4.39 -0.64 -20.17
CA LEU A 11 -5.57 0.22 -20.01
C LEU A 11 -6.30 -0.03 -18.69
N THR A 12 -6.43 -1.30 -18.31
CA THR A 12 -7.18 -1.71 -17.13
C THR A 12 -6.30 -2.27 -16.03
N ASN A 13 -4.99 -2.41 -16.25
CA ASN A 13 -4.07 -3.11 -15.34
C ASN A 13 -4.49 -4.58 -15.10
N ALA A 14 -5.18 -5.16 -16.08
CA ALA A 14 -5.48 -6.59 -16.15
C ALA A 14 -4.35 -7.33 -16.91
N HIS A 15 -3.98 -8.48 -16.39
CA HIS A 15 -2.94 -9.38 -16.89
C HIS A 15 -3.54 -10.47 -17.78
N TRP A 16 -3.78 -10.14 -19.05
CA TRP A 16 -4.19 -11.05 -20.13
C TRP A 16 -3.07 -11.95 -20.69
N TYR A 17 -2.04 -12.22 -19.90
CA TYR A 17 -0.91 -13.03 -20.34
C TYR A 17 -1.20 -14.51 -20.08
N GLU A 18 -1.52 -15.25 -21.16
CA GLU A 18 -1.64 -16.71 -21.22
C GLU A 18 -2.38 -17.32 -20.03
N ASP A 19 -3.71 -17.46 -20.11
CA ASP A 19 -4.61 -18.13 -19.14
C ASP A 19 -3.87 -18.94 -18.06
N ARG A 20 -3.38 -18.26 -17.02
CA ARG A 20 -2.41 -18.86 -16.09
C ARG A 20 -3.12 -19.80 -15.13
N LEU A 21 -2.60 -21.02 -15.01
CA LEU A 21 -3.19 -22.06 -14.19
C LEU A 21 -2.15 -22.56 -13.20
N SER A 22 -2.54 -22.69 -11.93
CA SER A 22 -1.73 -23.38 -10.95
C SER A 22 -1.60 -24.86 -11.30
N VAL A 23 -0.42 -25.44 -11.09
CA VAL A 23 -0.24 -26.90 -11.14
C VAL A 23 -1.03 -27.63 -10.06
N ALA A 24 -1.49 -26.89 -9.05
CA ALA A 24 -2.34 -27.37 -7.96
C ALA A 24 -3.84 -27.09 -8.21
N ALA A 25 -4.23 -26.71 -9.43
CA ALA A 25 -5.61 -26.54 -9.83
C ALA A 25 -6.32 -27.90 -10.02
N ASP A 26 -7.65 -27.88 -10.02
CA ASP A 26 -8.45 -29.09 -10.22
C ASP A 26 -8.62 -29.39 -11.71
N ILE A 27 -7.66 -30.12 -12.29
CA ILE A 27 -7.59 -30.40 -13.73
C ILE A 27 -8.92 -30.88 -14.33
N PRO A 28 -9.67 -31.82 -13.71
CA PRO A 28 -10.95 -32.26 -14.27
C PRO A 28 -11.95 -31.10 -14.47
N SER A 29 -12.07 -30.21 -13.49
CA SER A 29 -12.98 -29.06 -13.54
C SER A 29 -12.53 -27.93 -14.47
N LEU A 30 -11.27 -27.94 -14.94
CA LEU A 30 -10.81 -26.98 -15.96
C LEU A 30 -11.36 -27.28 -17.36
N HIS A 31 -11.82 -28.52 -17.59
CA HIS A 31 -12.47 -28.91 -18.85
C HIS A 31 -13.96 -28.54 -18.90
N ASP A 32 -14.57 -28.28 -17.75
CA ASP A 32 -15.94 -27.77 -17.62
C ASP A 32 -15.93 -26.24 -17.80
N VAL A 33 -15.72 -25.81 -19.04
CA VAL A 33 -15.79 -24.39 -19.41
C VAL A 33 -17.25 -23.96 -19.39
N GLY A 34 -17.60 -22.98 -18.54
CA GLY A 34 -18.93 -22.38 -18.57
C GLY A 34 -19.22 -21.72 -19.91
N GLU A 35 -20.48 -21.73 -20.37
CA GLU A 35 -20.85 -21.03 -21.60
C GLU A 35 -20.55 -19.52 -21.49
N GLY A 36 -19.69 -19.02 -22.39
CA GLY A 36 -19.54 -17.61 -22.71
C GLY A 36 -18.92 -16.72 -21.64
N GLY A 37 -17.68 -16.28 -21.87
CA GLY A 37 -17.16 -15.05 -21.26
C GLY A 37 -15.73 -15.16 -20.74
N THR A 38 -15.04 -14.03 -20.78
CA THR A 38 -13.77 -13.82 -20.09
C THR A 38 -13.99 -13.66 -18.60
N TYR A 39 -13.01 -14.07 -17.80
CA TYR A 39 -13.04 -13.90 -16.36
C TYR A 39 -11.84 -13.07 -15.91
N ILE A 40 -12.05 -12.10 -15.02
CA ILE A 40 -11.00 -11.22 -14.51
C ILE A 40 -11.11 -11.21 -12.99
N ASP A 41 -10.02 -11.59 -12.31
CA ASP A 41 -9.87 -11.29 -10.89
C ASP A 41 -9.48 -9.82 -10.73
N ARG A 42 -10.45 -8.95 -10.44
CA ARG A 42 -10.23 -7.51 -10.26
C ARG A 42 -9.41 -7.13 -9.01
N GLN A 43 -9.04 -8.08 -8.16
CA GLN A 43 -8.17 -7.82 -7.02
C GLN A 43 -6.69 -7.93 -7.40
N PHE A 44 -6.34 -8.86 -8.29
CA PHE A 44 -4.94 -9.18 -8.65
C PHE A 44 -4.64 -9.05 -10.15
N GLY A 45 -5.64 -8.67 -10.95
CA GLY A 45 -5.55 -8.41 -12.38
C GLY A 45 -5.48 -9.66 -13.23
N ASN A 46 -5.37 -10.86 -12.67
CA ASN A 46 -5.28 -12.08 -13.47
C ASN A 46 -6.56 -12.26 -14.30
N ALA A 47 -6.38 -12.52 -15.59
CA ALA A 47 -7.49 -12.66 -16.53
C ALA A 47 -7.38 -13.97 -17.33
N TRP A 48 -8.54 -14.52 -17.67
CA TRP A 48 -8.66 -15.76 -18.41
C TRP A 48 -9.64 -15.57 -19.57
N SER A 49 -9.34 -16.20 -20.70
CA SER A 49 -10.15 -16.13 -21.92
C SER A 49 -11.49 -16.85 -21.82
N TRP A 50 -11.75 -17.51 -20.69
CA TRP A 50 -12.92 -18.31 -20.39
C TRP A 50 -13.29 -18.15 -18.91
N THR A 51 -14.52 -18.51 -18.56
CA THR A 51 -15.01 -18.46 -17.18
C THR A 51 -14.89 -19.84 -16.52
N PRO A 52 -14.07 -19.98 -15.46
CA PRO A 52 -13.91 -21.24 -14.76
C PRO A 52 -15.15 -21.67 -14.00
N ALA A 53 -15.38 -22.99 -13.98
CA ALA A 53 -16.38 -23.59 -13.10
C ALA A 53 -15.98 -23.36 -11.62
N PRO A 54 -16.95 -23.18 -10.72
CA PRO A 54 -16.69 -23.21 -9.28
C PRO A 54 -16.01 -24.53 -8.89
N GLY A 55 -14.89 -24.47 -8.15
CA GLY A 55 -14.10 -25.64 -7.75
C GLY A 55 -12.83 -25.86 -8.58
N ALA A 56 -12.71 -25.17 -9.73
CA ALA A 56 -11.55 -25.22 -10.63
C ALA A 56 -10.21 -24.89 -9.94
N ALA A 57 -10.24 -24.03 -8.92
CA ALA A 57 -9.07 -23.62 -8.14
C ALA A 57 -7.92 -23.09 -9.02
N LEU A 58 -8.15 -22.05 -9.84
CA LEU A 58 -7.15 -21.50 -10.76
C LEU A 58 -5.80 -21.13 -10.08
N TYR A 59 -5.83 -20.62 -8.85
CA TYR A 59 -4.67 -20.34 -7.99
C TYR A 59 -4.18 -21.54 -7.18
N GLY A 60 -4.83 -22.67 -7.34
CA GLY A 60 -4.54 -23.95 -6.69
C GLY A 60 -5.20 -24.10 -5.33
N ARG A 61 -5.55 -25.34 -5.00
CA ARG A 61 -6.07 -25.71 -3.67
C ARG A 61 -4.97 -25.56 -2.63
N THR A 62 -5.28 -24.98 -1.47
CA THR A 62 -4.31 -24.74 -0.39
C THR A 62 -3.48 -25.97 -0.05
N GLN A 63 -4.11 -27.14 0.05
CA GLN A 63 -3.42 -28.39 0.42
C GLN A 63 -2.53 -28.96 -0.69
N ALA A 64 -2.75 -28.59 -1.94
CA ALA A 64 -1.98 -29.05 -3.09
C ALA A 64 -0.85 -28.07 -3.49
N VAL A 65 -0.88 -26.83 -3.00
CA VAL A 65 0.22 -25.87 -3.20
C VAL A 65 1.40 -26.25 -2.32
N PRO A 66 2.63 -26.36 -2.88
CA PRO A 66 3.82 -26.72 -2.13
C PRO A 66 4.05 -25.83 -0.91
N ARG A 67 4.50 -26.45 0.19
CA ARG A 67 4.89 -25.75 1.41
C ARG A 67 6.23 -25.05 1.21
N GLY A 68 6.32 -23.81 1.69
CA GLY A 68 7.57 -23.05 1.72
C GLY A 68 8.45 -23.45 2.92
N PRO A 69 9.69 -22.95 3.00
CA PRO A 69 10.61 -23.27 4.10
C PRO A 69 10.12 -22.87 5.50
N PHE A 70 9.22 -21.89 5.60
CA PHE A 70 8.67 -21.37 6.87
C PHE A 70 7.21 -21.81 7.11
N ASP A 71 6.70 -22.73 6.29
CA ASP A 71 5.33 -23.23 6.38
C ASP A 71 5.31 -24.56 7.13
N ASP A 72 5.11 -24.48 8.44
CA ASP A 72 4.95 -25.64 9.33
C ASP A 72 3.58 -26.35 9.17
N GLY A 73 2.64 -25.71 8.47
CA GLY A 73 1.34 -26.23 8.11
C GLY A 73 0.20 -25.85 9.06
N GLU A 74 0.40 -24.95 10.01
CA GLU A 74 -0.68 -24.54 10.94
C GLU A 74 -1.58 -23.44 10.35
N ALA A 75 -1.05 -22.24 10.16
CA ALA A 75 -1.78 -21.09 9.65
C ALA A 75 -1.13 -20.53 8.38
N VAL A 76 -1.90 -20.40 7.31
CA VAL A 76 -1.42 -19.86 6.03
C VAL A 76 -2.41 -18.86 5.45
N LEU A 77 -1.87 -17.79 4.87
CA LEU A 77 -2.64 -16.91 3.99
C LEU A 77 -2.51 -17.41 2.54
N ARG A 78 -3.45 -16.98 1.71
CA ARG A 78 -3.53 -17.30 0.29
C ARG A 78 -3.45 -16.04 -0.54
N VAL A 79 -2.59 -16.09 -1.53
CA VAL A 79 -2.49 -15.12 -2.62
C VAL A 79 -2.40 -15.92 -3.92
N PRO A 80 -2.58 -15.32 -5.10
CA PRO A 80 -2.44 -16.01 -6.37
C PRO A 80 -1.23 -16.96 -6.41
N PHE A 81 -1.53 -18.23 -6.66
CA PHE A 81 -0.57 -19.32 -6.87
C PHE A 81 0.34 -19.67 -5.67
N ARG A 82 0.19 -19.04 -4.49
CA ARG A 82 1.12 -19.22 -3.36
C ARG A 82 0.42 -19.21 -2.01
N ARG A 83 0.99 -20.00 -1.10
CA ARG A 83 0.63 -19.99 0.33
C ARG A 83 1.68 -19.20 1.08
N ILE A 84 1.23 -18.36 2.00
CA ILE A 84 2.07 -17.47 2.79
C ILE A 84 2.04 -17.98 4.23
N PRO A 85 3.19 -18.33 4.82
CA PRO A 85 3.23 -18.77 6.21
C PRO A 85 2.87 -17.63 7.16
N VAL A 86 2.10 -17.96 8.21
CA VAL A 86 1.80 -17.07 9.33
C VAL A 86 2.58 -17.55 10.55
N ILE A 87 3.45 -16.70 11.08
CA ILE A 87 4.30 -16.98 12.24
C ILE A 87 3.76 -16.21 13.43
N ASP A 88 3.55 -16.89 14.56
CA ASP A 88 3.20 -16.22 15.80
C ASP A 88 4.48 -15.71 16.49
N LEU A 89 4.51 -14.41 16.82
CA LEU A 89 5.60 -13.76 17.57
C LEU A 89 5.08 -13.31 18.93
N HIS A 90 5.87 -13.53 19.98
CA HIS A 90 5.47 -13.39 21.39
C HIS A 90 6.18 -12.24 22.13
N SER A 91 7.14 -11.57 21.48
CA SER A 91 7.82 -10.41 22.07
C SER A 91 8.34 -9.42 21.02
N VAL A 92 8.69 -8.21 21.47
CA VAL A 92 9.37 -7.20 20.64
C VAL A 92 10.73 -7.71 20.16
N ASP A 93 11.46 -8.45 20.99
CA ASP A 93 12.77 -9.01 20.63
C ASP A 93 12.65 -10.05 19.50
N GLU A 94 11.59 -10.85 19.50
CA GLU A 94 11.29 -11.78 18.40
C GLU A 94 10.96 -11.04 17.09
N VAL A 95 10.21 -9.93 17.17
CA VAL A 95 9.96 -9.07 15.99
C VAL A 95 11.26 -8.51 15.42
N LEU A 96 12.15 -8.03 16.29
CA LEU A 96 13.45 -7.51 15.87
C LEU A 96 14.33 -8.58 15.23
N ALA A 97 14.40 -9.76 15.84
CA ALA A 97 15.13 -10.90 15.29
C ALA A 97 14.56 -11.30 13.92
N PHE A 98 13.23 -11.36 13.80
CA PHE A 98 12.53 -11.66 12.56
C PHE A 98 12.85 -10.67 11.43
N GLY A 99 12.89 -9.37 11.74
CA GLY A 99 13.24 -8.34 10.76
C GLY A 99 14.70 -8.40 10.28
N SER A 100 15.63 -8.80 11.16
CA SER A 100 17.06 -8.87 10.84
C SER A 100 17.47 -10.06 9.96
N GLY A 101 16.67 -11.13 9.95
CA GLY A 101 17.01 -12.40 9.28
C GLY A 101 16.64 -12.48 7.79
N ASN A 102 15.87 -11.52 7.27
CA ASN A 102 15.21 -11.63 5.97
C ASN A 102 15.83 -10.71 4.90
N ALA A 103 16.96 -11.12 4.32
CA ALA A 103 17.49 -10.55 3.09
C ALA A 103 17.27 -11.52 1.92
N SER A 104 16.73 -11.00 0.82
CA SER A 104 16.65 -11.78 -0.43
C SER A 104 18.07 -12.10 -0.94
N LYS A 105 18.26 -13.29 -1.50
CA LYS A 105 19.48 -13.63 -2.24
C LYS A 105 19.55 -12.95 -3.62
N ASP A 106 18.41 -12.51 -4.13
CA ASP A 106 18.30 -11.73 -5.35
C ASP A 106 18.44 -10.23 -5.00
N PRO A 107 19.48 -9.53 -5.49
CA PRO A 107 19.71 -8.12 -5.18
C PRO A 107 18.65 -7.18 -5.77
N SER A 108 17.83 -7.65 -6.72
CA SER A 108 16.73 -6.87 -7.29
C SER A 108 15.47 -6.86 -6.41
N VAL A 109 15.42 -7.72 -5.39
CA VAL A 109 14.30 -7.84 -4.46
C VAL A 109 14.67 -7.19 -3.13
N ILE A 110 13.94 -6.14 -2.79
CA ILE A 110 14.09 -5.39 -1.55
C ILE A 110 13.04 -5.88 -0.55
N GLY A 111 13.46 -6.17 0.68
CA GLY A 111 12.56 -6.50 1.77
C GLY A 111 11.91 -5.24 2.33
N MET A 112 10.58 -5.23 2.39
CA MET A 112 9.79 -4.15 2.98
C MET A 112 8.77 -4.70 3.97
N TRP A 113 8.30 -3.83 4.85
CA TRP A 113 7.39 -4.18 5.93
C TRP A 113 6.11 -3.36 5.87
N ARG A 114 5.02 -3.97 6.34
CA ARG A 114 3.76 -3.27 6.59
C ARG A 114 3.08 -3.81 7.83
N GLY A 115 2.88 -2.96 8.83
CA GLY A 115 2.07 -3.28 9.99
C GLY A 115 0.61 -2.94 9.79
N GLN A 116 -0.28 -3.76 10.35
CA GLN A 116 -1.69 -3.46 10.49
C GLN A 116 -2.12 -3.85 11.91
N SER A 117 -2.90 -2.99 12.57
CA SER A 117 -3.48 -3.33 13.88
C SER A 117 -4.45 -4.47 13.85
N ARG A 118 -4.87 -4.89 12.65
CA ARG A 118 -5.71 -6.05 12.45
C ARG A 118 -5.39 -6.72 11.13
N HIS A 119 -5.43 -8.05 11.12
CA HIS A 119 -5.51 -8.80 9.88
C HIS A 119 -6.87 -8.61 9.22
N TRP A 120 -6.87 -8.04 8.02
CA TRP A 120 -8.07 -7.86 7.20
C TRP A 120 -8.05 -8.82 6.02
N THR A 121 -9.19 -9.45 5.76
CA THR A 121 -9.35 -10.34 4.62
C THR A 121 -10.08 -9.65 3.47
N LEU A 122 -9.77 -10.05 2.23
CA LEU A 122 -10.56 -9.63 1.07
C LEU A 122 -11.98 -10.21 1.19
N LYS A 123 -12.97 -9.34 0.97
CA LYS A 123 -14.37 -9.77 0.85
C LYS A 123 -14.63 -10.18 -0.59
N ARG A 124 -14.65 -11.49 -0.84
CA ARG A 124 -14.98 -12.08 -2.13
C ARG A 124 -16.30 -12.81 -2.09
N GLU A 125 -16.98 -12.83 -3.23
CA GLU A 125 -18.12 -13.71 -3.45
C GLU A 125 -17.69 -15.19 -3.35
N SER A 126 -18.55 -16.01 -2.76
CA SER A 126 -18.25 -17.43 -2.50
C SER A 126 -17.90 -18.19 -3.80
N VAL A 127 -18.59 -17.86 -4.89
CA VAL A 127 -18.35 -18.48 -6.20
C VAL A 127 -16.96 -18.16 -6.75
N ASP A 128 -16.46 -16.95 -6.53
CA ASP A 128 -15.14 -16.55 -6.98
C ASP A 128 -14.05 -17.18 -6.13
N LYS A 129 -14.26 -17.32 -4.81
CA LYS A 129 -13.36 -18.11 -3.96
C LYS A 129 -13.25 -19.56 -4.43
N LEU A 130 -14.36 -20.19 -4.80
CA LEU A 130 -14.35 -21.56 -5.33
C LEU A 130 -13.66 -21.64 -6.70
N ARG A 131 -13.87 -20.67 -7.59
CA ARG A 131 -13.18 -20.63 -8.89
C ARG A 131 -11.67 -20.46 -8.73
N LEU A 132 -11.26 -19.54 -7.87
CA LEU A 132 -9.86 -19.15 -7.72
C LEU A 132 -9.08 -20.11 -6.82
N TYR A 133 -9.62 -20.51 -5.66
CA TYR A 133 -8.90 -21.33 -4.69
C TYR A 133 -9.49 -22.73 -4.50
N GLY A 134 -10.72 -22.98 -4.95
CA GLY A 134 -11.44 -24.21 -4.67
C GLY A 134 -11.78 -24.38 -3.19
N ASP A 135 -11.75 -23.30 -2.41
CA ASP A 135 -11.89 -23.29 -0.96
C ASP A 135 -12.61 -22.00 -0.53
N LEU A 136 -13.73 -22.15 0.19
CA LEU A 136 -14.52 -21.02 0.70
C LEU A 136 -13.81 -20.31 1.86
N GLU A 137 -12.96 -21.04 2.58
CA GLU A 137 -12.24 -20.55 3.75
C GLU A 137 -10.84 -20.05 3.41
N ALA A 138 -10.52 -19.91 2.10
CA ALA A 138 -9.26 -19.30 1.67
C ALA A 138 -9.10 -17.91 2.30
N ASP A 139 -8.03 -17.77 3.07
CA ASP A 139 -7.69 -16.57 3.83
C ASP A 139 -6.81 -15.63 3.00
N GLU A 140 -7.44 -14.68 2.30
CA GLU A 140 -6.76 -13.74 1.43
C GLU A 140 -6.52 -12.40 2.12
N PRO A 141 -5.27 -11.93 2.27
CA PRO A 141 -4.99 -10.68 2.94
C PRO A 141 -5.42 -9.48 2.09
N SER A 142 -6.07 -8.51 2.73
CA SER A 142 -6.49 -7.24 2.13
C SER A 142 -5.44 -6.16 2.39
N LEU A 143 -4.57 -5.93 1.40
CA LEU A 143 -3.61 -4.82 1.33
C LEU A 143 -4.08 -3.76 0.32
N LEU A 144 -5.39 -3.53 0.22
CA LEU A 144 -6.00 -2.53 -0.65
C LEU A 144 -5.52 -1.11 -0.29
N PRO A 145 -5.18 -0.24 -1.25
CA PRO A 145 -5.00 1.19 -1.04
C PRO A 145 -6.23 1.88 -0.47
N SER A 146 -6.01 3.05 0.13
CA SER A 146 -7.06 3.83 0.79
C SER A 146 -8.16 4.29 -0.18
N ALA A 147 -7.83 4.59 -1.44
CA ALA A 147 -8.82 4.96 -2.45
C ALA A 147 -9.73 3.77 -2.80
N ALA A 148 -9.15 2.59 -3.05
CA ALA A 148 -9.91 1.38 -3.36
C ALA A 148 -10.85 0.97 -2.22
N ARG A 149 -10.39 1.04 -0.96
CA ARG A 149 -11.22 0.71 0.22
C ARG A 149 -12.43 1.64 0.39
N LYS A 150 -12.32 2.89 -0.06
CA LYS A 150 -13.35 3.93 0.08
C LYS A 150 -14.17 4.14 -1.20
N ASP A 151 -13.90 3.36 -2.24
CA ASP A 151 -14.48 3.52 -3.57
C ASP A 151 -14.31 4.95 -4.14
N ILE A 152 -13.10 5.49 -3.96
CA ILE A 152 -12.75 6.85 -4.42
C ILE A 152 -11.95 6.76 -5.72
N TYR A 153 -12.45 7.42 -6.76
CA TYR A 153 -11.71 7.57 -8.01
C TYR A 153 -10.65 8.67 -7.87
N PHE A 154 -9.42 8.30 -7.53
CA PHE A 154 -8.32 9.22 -7.24
C PHE A 154 -8.12 10.35 -8.28
N PRO A 155 -8.21 10.12 -9.60
CA PRO A 155 -8.06 11.19 -10.59
C PRO A 155 -9.04 12.36 -10.41
N SER A 156 -10.21 12.13 -9.80
CA SER A 156 -11.17 13.21 -9.49
C SER A 156 -10.64 14.23 -8.49
N MET A 157 -9.67 13.85 -7.64
CA MET A 157 -9.07 14.72 -6.63
C MET A 157 -7.69 15.24 -7.03
N PHE A 158 -7.04 14.57 -8.00
CA PHE A 158 -5.63 14.84 -8.31
C PHE A 158 -5.39 16.25 -8.86
N GLU A 159 -6.35 16.81 -9.60
CA GLU A 159 -6.23 18.18 -10.11
C GLU A 159 -6.13 19.19 -8.95
N THR A 160 -7.06 19.12 -7.98
CA THR A 160 -7.02 19.99 -6.79
C THR A 160 -5.74 19.76 -5.98
N TRP A 161 -5.32 18.50 -5.84
CA TRP A 161 -4.09 18.14 -5.15
C TRP A 161 -2.84 18.72 -5.82
N SER A 162 -2.72 18.59 -7.13
CA SER A 162 -1.61 19.15 -7.91
C SER A 162 -1.54 20.68 -7.81
N GLY A 163 -2.69 21.37 -7.83
CA GLY A 163 -2.75 22.81 -7.62
C GLY A 163 -2.24 23.23 -6.23
N LEU A 164 -2.61 22.50 -5.18
CA LEU A 164 -2.08 22.76 -3.83
C LEU A 164 -0.57 22.50 -3.74
N ILE A 165 -0.07 21.45 -4.39
CA ILE A 165 1.36 21.20 -4.47
C ILE A 165 2.07 22.35 -5.18
N ASP A 166 1.56 22.84 -6.30
CA ASP A 166 2.19 23.94 -7.02
C ASP A 166 2.27 25.21 -6.17
N ILE A 167 1.20 25.51 -5.42
CA ILE A 167 1.18 26.62 -4.46
C ILE A 167 2.23 26.39 -3.36
N TYR A 168 2.31 25.17 -2.79
CA TYR A 168 3.31 24.82 -1.79
C TYR A 168 4.73 25.09 -2.28
N VAL A 169 5.06 24.58 -3.47
CA VAL A 169 6.39 24.73 -4.06
C VAL A 169 6.74 26.21 -4.23
N ASP A 170 5.81 27.04 -4.70
CA ASP A 170 6.05 28.48 -4.88
C ASP A 170 6.19 29.24 -3.55
N GLU A 171 5.42 28.88 -2.52
CA GLU A 171 5.52 29.49 -1.20
C GLU A 171 6.80 29.07 -0.49
N HIS A 172 7.14 27.79 -0.55
CA HIS A 172 8.34 27.27 0.07
C HIS A 172 9.60 27.86 -0.57
N LEU A 173 9.61 28.09 -1.90
CA LEU A 173 10.68 28.82 -2.58
C LEU A 173 10.83 30.26 -2.08
N LYS A 174 9.73 30.95 -1.78
CA LYS A 174 9.77 32.32 -1.23
C LYS A 174 10.36 32.30 0.18
N ASP A 175 9.93 31.38 1.02
CA ASP A 175 10.44 31.22 2.38
C ASP A 175 11.96 30.94 2.35
N LEU A 176 12.40 29.99 1.53
CA LEU A 176 13.82 29.65 1.38
C LEU A 176 14.66 30.82 0.82
N ALA A 177 14.09 31.67 -0.04
CA ALA A 177 14.77 32.85 -0.57
C ALA A 177 14.99 33.94 0.49
N VAL A 178 14.14 34.02 1.53
CA VAL A 178 14.34 34.91 2.68
C VAL A 178 15.57 34.48 3.50
N PHE A 179 15.76 33.17 3.66
CA PHE A 179 16.90 32.63 4.41
C PHE A 179 18.21 32.64 3.61
N ASP A 180 18.13 32.36 2.31
CA ASP A 180 19.30 32.26 1.44
C ASP A 180 18.97 32.70 0.01
N ALA A 181 19.11 34.01 -0.22
CA ALA A 181 18.85 34.64 -1.50
C ALA A 181 19.81 34.14 -2.61
N SER A 182 21.02 33.71 -2.26
CA SER A 182 22.08 33.32 -3.21
C SER A 182 21.72 32.09 -4.04
N GLN A 183 20.90 31.19 -3.49
CA GLN A 183 20.46 29.96 -4.15
C GLN A 183 19.11 30.08 -4.86
N SER A 184 18.46 31.25 -4.81
CA SER A 184 17.07 31.41 -5.27
C SER A 184 16.88 31.04 -6.74
N GLU A 185 17.79 31.48 -7.61
CA GLU A 185 17.67 31.20 -9.04
C GLU A 185 17.91 29.73 -9.37
N SER A 186 18.90 29.10 -8.72
CA SER A 186 19.14 27.66 -8.85
C SER A 186 17.92 26.84 -8.40
N ARG A 187 17.32 27.20 -7.25
CA ARG A 187 16.12 26.52 -6.74
C ARG A 187 14.91 26.70 -7.66
N ARG A 188 14.71 27.89 -8.25
CA ARG A 188 13.66 28.12 -9.25
C ARG A 188 13.86 27.27 -10.50
N GLN A 189 15.09 27.17 -10.99
CA GLN A 189 15.41 26.30 -12.12
C GLN A 189 15.14 24.83 -11.79
N GLN A 190 15.56 24.36 -10.60
CA GLN A 190 15.27 23.01 -10.12
C GLN A 190 13.76 22.75 -10.02
N ALA A 191 12.99 23.70 -9.49
CA ALA A 191 11.54 23.57 -9.38
C ALA A 191 10.86 23.48 -10.77
N ALA A 192 11.30 24.30 -11.73
CA ALA A 192 10.81 24.25 -13.10
C ALA A 192 11.12 22.90 -13.77
N SER A 193 12.35 22.41 -13.64
CA SER A 193 12.75 21.08 -14.14
C SER A 193 11.97 19.96 -13.46
N PHE A 194 11.77 20.05 -12.14
CA PHE A 194 11.02 19.05 -11.38
C PHE A 194 9.56 19.00 -11.83
N ARG A 195 8.86 20.13 -11.90
CA ARG A 195 7.46 20.22 -12.39
C ARG A 195 7.28 19.67 -13.81
N ALA A 196 8.30 19.82 -14.66
CA ALA A 196 8.29 19.27 -16.02
C ALA A 196 8.65 17.77 -16.09
N SER A 197 8.99 17.13 -14.97
CA SER A 197 9.42 15.73 -14.92
C SER A 197 8.29 14.78 -14.50
N TYR A 198 8.44 13.48 -14.82
CA TYR A 198 7.55 12.43 -14.31
C TYR A 198 7.61 12.30 -12.78
N ASN A 199 8.73 12.66 -12.16
CA ASN A 199 8.89 12.59 -10.71
C ASN A 199 7.93 13.50 -9.97
N TYR A 200 7.51 14.63 -10.55
CA TYR A 200 6.53 15.52 -9.93
C TYR A 200 5.20 14.80 -9.66
N ARG A 201 4.71 14.03 -10.65
CA ARG A 201 3.49 13.25 -10.50
C ARG A 201 3.68 12.09 -9.51
N GLY A 202 4.82 11.41 -9.58
CA GLY A 202 5.17 10.35 -8.63
C GLY A 202 5.21 10.86 -7.19
N TRP A 203 5.83 12.03 -6.98
CA TRP A 203 5.89 12.72 -5.70
C TRP A 203 4.52 13.16 -5.21
N GLY A 204 3.67 13.70 -6.10
CA GLY A 204 2.29 14.02 -5.77
C GLY A 204 1.49 12.79 -5.32
N LEU A 205 1.66 11.64 -5.97
CA LEU A 205 1.03 10.38 -5.55
C LEU A 205 1.54 9.90 -4.18
N ALA A 206 2.85 9.90 -3.99
CA ALA A 206 3.49 9.47 -2.76
C ALA A 206 3.09 10.35 -1.57
N THR A 207 3.20 11.68 -1.71
CA THR A 207 2.80 12.62 -0.66
C THR A 207 1.31 12.58 -0.36
N ALA A 208 0.42 12.36 -1.33
CA ALA A 208 -0.99 12.14 -1.04
C ALA A 208 -1.17 10.99 -0.03
N GLN A 209 -0.51 9.87 -0.28
CA GLN A 209 -0.59 8.68 0.57
C GLN A 209 0.06 8.89 1.95
N HIS A 210 1.29 9.43 1.99
CA HIS A 210 2.03 9.72 3.23
C HIS A 210 1.28 10.70 4.15
N TYR A 211 0.42 11.57 3.59
CA TYR A 211 -0.34 12.54 4.37
C TYR A 211 -1.82 12.17 4.57
N GLY A 212 -2.27 11.03 4.04
CA GLY A 212 -3.56 10.44 4.34
C GLY A 212 -4.68 10.67 3.36
N LEU A 213 -4.38 11.35 2.26
CA LEU A 213 -5.33 11.42 1.15
C LEU A 213 -5.58 10.00 0.63
N PRO A 214 -6.82 9.69 0.20
CA PRO A 214 -7.09 8.52 -0.61
C PRO A 214 -6.07 8.45 -1.75
N SER A 215 -5.40 7.31 -1.92
CA SER A 215 -4.41 7.10 -2.98
C SER A 215 -4.51 5.71 -3.61
N VAL A 216 -3.89 5.54 -4.77
CA VAL A 216 -3.79 4.27 -5.51
C VAL A 216 -2.56 3.43 -5.14
N GLY A 217 -1.86 3.81 -4.08
CA GLY A 217 -0.70 3.06 -3.60
C GLY A 217 -0.76 2.84 -2.11
N LEU A 218 0.30 2.21 -1.61
CA LEU A 218 0.37 1.76 -0.24
C LEU A 218 1.71 2.15 0.35
N ASP A 219 1.68 2.74 1.55
CA ASP A 219 2.93 2.95 2.29
C ASP A 219 3.48 1.61 2.78
N LEU A 220 4.73 1.37 2.43
CA LEU A 220 5.59 0.34 2.99
C LEU A 220 6.74 1.04 3.74
N THR A 221 7.39 0.33 4.64
CA THR A 221 8.56 0.85 5.36
C THR A 221 9.71 -0.15 5.28
N SER A 222 10.94 0.36 5.18
CA SER A 222 12.14 -0.46 5.29
C SER A 222 12.49 -0.80 6.75
N ASP A 223 11.77 -0.24 7.73
CA ASP A 223 12.04 -0.40 9.15
C ASP A 223 10.92 -1.15 9.86
N ILE A 224 11.24 -2.35 10.35
CA ILE A 224 10.28 -3.19 11.05
C ILE A 224 9.75 -2.53 12.33
N MET A 225 10.48 -1.59 12.93
CA MET A 225 10.03 -0.86 14.12
C MET A 225 8.88 0.09 13.79
N VAL A 226 8.92 0.71 12.61
CA VAL A 226 7.82 1.53 12.09
C VAL A 226 6.62 0.62 11.79
N ALA A 227 6.84 -0.54 11.15
CA ALA A 227 5.76 -1.50 10.92
C ALA A 227 5.15 -2.01 12.24
N LEU A 228 5.96 -2.33 13.23
CA LEU A 228 5.52 -2.72 14.57
C LEU A 228 4.68 -1.61 15.20
N TYR A 229 5.10 -0.35 15.11
CA TYR A 229 4.27 0.76 15.60
C TYR A 229 2.88 0.75 14.97
N PHE A 230 2.77 0.63 13.64
CA PHE A 230 1.47 0.61 12.96
C PHE A 230 0.64 -0.63 13.29
N ALA A 231 1.28 -1.78 13.57
CA ALA A 231 0.59 -2.97 14.05
C ALA A 231 0.08 -2.80 15.49
N LEU A 232 0.81 -2.08 16.33
CA LEU A 232 0.43 -1.93 17.72
C LEU A 232 -0.59 -0.82 17.99
N HIS A 233 -0.93 0.00 16.99
CA HIS A 233 -1.80 1.15 17.17
C HIS A 233 -2.95 1.22 16.16
N ARG A 234 -4.08 1.71 16.65
CA ARG A 234 -5.28 2.06 15.88
C ARG A 234 -5.31 3.56 15.66
N PHE A 235 -5.71 3.95 14.46
CA PHE A 235 -5.79 5.34 14.05
C PHE A 235 -7.24 5.66 13.73
N GLU A 236 -7.79 6.66 14.42
CA GLU A 236 -9.13 7.17 14.19
C GLU A 236 -9.04 8.64 13.80
N THR A 237 -9.52 8.97 12.60
CA THR A 237 -9.55 10.34 12.09
C THR A 237 -10.90 10.98 12.37
N ASN A 238 -10.92 12.17 12.95
CA ASN A 238 -12.13 12.95 13.07
C ASN A 238 -12.58 13.41 11.67
N PRO A 239 -13.78 13.02 11.20
CA PRO A 239 -14.21 13.29 9.83
C PRO A 239 -14.46 14.78 9.53
N SER A 240 -14.69 15.59 10.57
CA SER A 240 -14.89 17.03 10.46
C SER A 240 -13.59 17.82 10.52
N THR A 241 -12.58 17.31 11.24
CA THR A 241 -11.32 18.03 11.47
C THR A 241 -10.08 17.41 10.83
N GLY A 242 -10.11 16.17 10.35
CA GLY A 242 -8.90 15.45 9.93
C GLY A 242 -7.94 15.09 11.08
N ALA A 243 -8.21 15.56 12.30
CA ALA A 243 -7.35 15.28 13.45
C ALA A 243 -7.36 13.79 13.76
N MET A 244 -6.18 13.22 13.95
CA MET A 244 -6.00 11.80 14.23
C MET A 244 -5.83 11.59 15.72
N SER A 245 -6.59 10.62 16.25
CA SER A 245 -6.33 10.03 17.56
C SER A 245 -5.69 8.66 17.38
N VAL A 246 -4.73 8.36 18.26
CA VAL A 246 -4.00 7.10 18.27
C VAL A 246 -4.38 6.35 19.53
N ARG A 247 -4.79 5.09 19.37
CA ARG A 247 -5.10 4.19 20.48
C ARG A 247 -4.29 2.92 20.35
N ARG A 248 -4.08 2.22 21.45
CA ARG A 248 -3.44 0.90 21.44
C ARG A 248 -4.37 -0.13 20.80
N ALA A 249 -3.82 -1.04 20.00
CA ALA A 249 -4.55 -2.24 19.56
C ALA A 249 -4.84 -3.14 20.77
N THR A 250 -6.04 -3.72 20.84
CA THR A 250 -6.47 -4.64 21.89
C THR A 250 -6.26 -6.10 21.46
N ASP A 251 -6.35 -7.04 22.39
CA ASP A 251 -6.15 -8.46 22.09
C ASP A 251 -7.14 -9.01 21.05
N GLU A 252 -8.30 -8.37 20.88
CA GLU A 252 -9.32 -8.72 19.87
C GLU A 252 -8.97 -8.24 18.45
N ASP A 253 -7.99 -7.34 18.30
CA ASP A 253 -7.66 -6.76 17.00
C ASP A 253 -6.81 -7.72 16.13
N ASP A 254 -6.13 -8.72 16.71
CA ASP A 254 -5.20 -9.65 16.03
C ASP A 254 -4.18 -8.94 15.09
N PRO A 255 -3.24 -8.14 15.66
CA PRO A 255 -2.28 -7.39 14.86
C PRO A 255 -1.32 -8.26 14.07
N ILE A 256 -0.90 -7.73 12.92
CA ILE A 256 -0.09 -8.46 11.96
C ILE A 256 0.94 -7.56 11.29
N ILE A 257 2.12 -8.11 11.04
CA ILE A 257 3.18 -7.51 10.23
C ILE A 257 3.37 -8.38 8.98
N TYR A 258 3.26 -7.78 7.80
CA TYR A 258 3.58 -8.44 6.55
C TYR A 258 5.02 -8.14 6.15
N GLY A 259 5.76 -9.17 5.74
CA GLY A 259 7.00 -9.05 5.00
C GLY A 259 6.74 -9.13 3.50
N LEU A 260 7.20 -8.12 2.75
CA LEU A 260 6.99 -7.99 1.31
C LEU A 260 8.32 -8.00 0.57
N GLY A 261 8.41 -8.77 -0.51
CA GLY A 261 9.53 -8.80 -1.45
C GLY A 261 9.16 -7.99 -2.68
N VAL A 262 9.70 -6.78 -2.78
CA VAL A 262 9.33 -5.79 -3.81
C VAL A 262 10.52 -5.48 -4.71
N PHE A 263 10.25 -5.17 -5.98
CA PHE A 263 11.31 -4.73 -6.90
C PHE A 263 11.56 -3.24 -6.73
N GLU A 264 12.81 -2.79 -6.95
CA GLU A 264 13.18 -1.37 -6.77
C GLU A 264 12.26 -0.42 -7.57
N ASN A 265 11.91 -0.78 -8.81
CA ASN A 265 11.08 0.06 -9.68
C ASN A 265 9.60 0.14 -9.27
N ASP A 266 9.13 -0.69 -8.33
CA ASP A 266 7.77 -0.62 -7.80
C ASP A 266 7.65 0.38 -6.63
N LEU A 267 8.77 0.94 -6.17
CA LEU A 267 8.86 1.80 -5.01
C LEU A 267 9.24 3.23 -5.39
N LEU A 268 8.47 4.18 -4.88
CA LEU A 268 8.82 5.59 -4.97
C LEU A 268 9.29 6.07 -3.61
N GLU A 269 10.51 6.62 -3.58
CA GLU A 269 11.16 7.16 -2.39
C GLU A 269 11.22 8.68 -2.50
N ASP A 270 10.79 9.39 -1.45
CA ASP A 270 10.73 10.85 -1.42
C ASP A 270 12.08 11.49 -1.82
N GLU A 271 13.18 10.98 -1.27
CA GLU A 271 14.54 11.48 -1.52
C GLU A 271 15.05 11.25 -2.95
N LYS A 272 14.48 10.27 -3.68
CA LYS A 272 14.80 10.01 -5.09
C LYS A 272 13.89 10.76 -6.05
N LEU A 273 12.68 11.12 -5.62
CA LEU A 273 11.69 11.79 -6.44
C LEU A 273 11.92 13.31 -6.50
N ALA A 274 12.05 13.95 -5.35
CA ALA A 274 12.05 15.40 -5.23
C ALA A 274 13.45 15.98 -4.97
N PRO A 275 13.69 17.25 -5.36
CA PRO A 275 14.85 17.99 -4.89
C PRO A 275 14.92 18.01 -3.36
N ALA A 276 16.12 17.91 -2.77
CA ALA A 276 16.32 17.78 -1.32
C ALA A 276 15.59 18.83 -0.46
N TRP A 277 15.38 20.04 -0.98
CA TRP A 277 14.66 21.12 -0.28
C TRP A 277 13.13 20.97 -0.30
N LEU A 278 12.58 19.97 -1.01
CA LEU A 278 11.17 19.59 -1.02
C LEU A 278 10.91 18.30 -0.23
N ASN A 279 11.95 17.61 0.25
CA ASN A 279 11.79 16.36 0.98
C ASN A 279 10.94 16.57 2.24
N CYS A 280 9.99 15.68 2.43
CA CYS A 280 8.98 15.75 3.48
C CYS A 280 9.48 15.09 4.78
N ALA A 281 9.20 15.69 5.93
CA ALA A 281 9.67 15.17 7.22
C ALA A 281 9.00 13.84 7.58
N ARG A 282 7.69 13.71 7.34
CA ARG A 282 6.93 12.50 7.65
C ARG A 282 7.41 11.21 6.96
N PRO A 283 7.52 11.12 5.61
CA PRO A 283 8.02 9.91 4.98
C PRO A 283 9.43 9.54 5.44
N LYS A 284 10.29 10.53 5.71
CA LYS A 284 11.62 10.30 6.30
C LYS A 284 11.53 9.68 7.69
N ALA A 285 10.69 10.22 8.58
CA ALA A 285 10.47 9.71 9.93
C ALA A 285 9.94 8.27 9.95
N GLN A 286 9.12 7.92 8.95
CA GLN A 286 8.55 6.58 8.79
C GLN A 286 9.41 5.64 7.94
N LYS A 287 10.52 6.12 7.36
CA LYS A 287 11.29 5.42 6.33
C LYS A 287 10.37 4.84 5.25
N ALA A 288 9.42 5.66 4.84
CA ALA A 288 8.29 5.24 4.02
C ALA A 288 8.65 5.22 2.54
N PHE A 289 8.12 4.21 1.87
CA PHE A 289 8.15 4.06 0.42
C PHE A 289 6.72 3.95 -0.07
N PHE A 290 6.41 4.67 -1.14
CA PHE A 290 5.14 4.51 -1.83
C PHE A 290 5.23 3.34 -2.80
N PHE A 291 4.51 2.26 -2.51
CA PHE A 291 4.37 1.13 -3.44
C PHE A 291 3.31 1.46 -4.50
N GLY A 292 3.78 1.75 -5.71
CA GLY A 292 2.96 2.19 -6.83
C GLY A 292 2.68 1.06 -7.80
N SER A 293 1.50 0.44 -7.73
CA SER A 293 1.00 -0.46 -8.79
C SER A 293 -0.46 -0.92 -8.61
N ALA A 294 -1.16 -0.41 -7.58
CA ALA A 294 -2.47 -0.89 -7.16
C ALA A 294 -3.62 -0.03 -7.72
N TRP A 295 -3.86 -0.15 -9.03
CA TRP A 295 -4.92 0.55 -9.76
C TRP A 295 -5.63 -0.38 -10.75
N GLY A 296 -6.77 0.05 -11.29
CA GLY A 296 -7.54 -0.73 -12.27
C GLY A 296 -7.99 -2.08 -11.69
N ASP A 297 -7.78 -3.16 -12.43
CA ASP A 297 -8.14 -4.54 -12.04
C ASP A 297 -7.09 -5.22 -11.14
N SER A 298 -6.08 -4.50 -10.63
CA SER A 298 -5.05 -5.05 -9.72
C SER A 298 -4.94 -4.27 -8.40
N VAL A 299 -6.08 -3.93 -7.78
CA VAL A 299 -6.09 -3.07 -6.57
C VAL A 299 -5.44 -3.69 -5.32
N ASN A 300 -5.30 -5.01 -5.24
CA ASN A 300 -4.68 -5.71 -4.10
C ASN A 300 -3.25 -6.20 -4.41
N ARG A 301 -2.59 -5.64 -5.43
CA ARG A 301 -1.27 -6.09 -5.90
C ARG A 301 -0.16 -6.07 -4.84
N ALA A 302 -0.29 -5.27 -3.78
CA ALA A 302 0.64 -5.32 -2.67
C ALA A 302 0.63 -6.69 -1.95
N ALA A 303 -0.54 -7.35 -1.85
CA ALA A 303 -0.63 -8.69 -1.27
C ALA A 303 0.17 -9.74 -2.07
N ASP A 304 0.28 -9.59 -3.41
CA ASP A 304 1.14 -10.45 -4.23
C ASP A 304 2.62 -10.34 -3.87
N ARG A 305 3.04 -9.29 -3.17
CA ARG A 305 4.43 -9.14 -2.75
C ARG A 305 4.71 -9.77 -1.39
N VAL A 306 3.67 -10.18 -0.65
CA VAL A 306 3.83 -10.81 0.66
C VAL A 306 4.53 -12.17 0.49
N TYR A 307 5.54 -12.42 1.32
CA TYR A 307 6.23 -13.72 1.42
C TYR A 307 6.10 -14.35 2.82
N VAL A 308 5.73 -13.57 3.83
CA VAL A 308 5.50 -14.03 5.20
C VAL A 308 4.57 -13.06 5.91
N ALA A 309 3.79 -13.56 6.86
CA ALA A 309 3.06 -12.72 7.81
C ALA A 309 3.42 -13.13 9.24
N ALA A 310 3.50 -12.15 10.13
CA ALA A 310 3.82 -12.34 11.53
C ALA A 310 2.69 -11.80 12.40
N ARG A 311 2.00 -12.68 13.13
CA ARG A 311 0.92 -12.32 14.05
C ARG A 311 1.51 -12.04 15.43
N LEU A 312 1.07 -10.95 16.05
CA LEU A 312 1.64 -10.48 17.32
C LEU A 312 0.81 -10.99 18.50
N ARG A 313 1.30 -11.99 19.22
CA ARG A 313 0.59 -12.64 20.33
C ARG A 313 0.93 -12.03 21.68
N GLY A 314 -0.09 -11.68 22.47
CA GLY A 314 0.12 -11.02 23.76
C GLY A 314 0.62 -9.59 23.64
N HIS A 315 0.44 -8.96 22.47
CA HIS A 315 0.95 -7.64 22.15
C HIS A 315 0.38 -6.51 23.03
N ALA A 316 -0.75 -6.72 23.71
CA ALA A 316 -1.35 -5.72 24.60
C ALA A 316 -0.41 -5.29 25.73
N SER A 317 0.48 -6.18 26.21
CA SER A 317 1.46 -5.86 27.25
C SER A 317 2.79 -5.30 26.71
N TRP A 318 3.00 -5.30 25.40
CA TRP A 318 4.28 -4.91 24.82
C TRP A 318 4.44 -3.39 24.80
N THR A 319 5.64 -2.91 25.08
CA THR A 319 5.97 -1.50 24.88
C THR A 319 6.36 -1.26 23.42
N SER A 320 5.70 -0.29 22.78
CA SER A 320 6.12 0.14 21.44
C SER A 320 7.49 0.82 21.51
N PRO A 321 8.43 0.48 20.63
CA PRO A 321 9.75 1.11 20.63
C PRO A 321 9.75 2.54 20.06
N LEU A 322 8.70 2.90 19.32
CA LEU A 322 8.47 4.24 18.79
C LEU A 322 7.22 4.84 19.45
N ASN A 323 7.17 6.17 19.54
CA ASN A 323 5.99 6.93 19.94
C ASN A 323 5.39 7.69 18.72
N THR A 324 4.22 8.28 18.89
CA THR A 324 3.51 9.00 17.81
C THR A 324 4.34 10.13 17.22
N GLU A 325 5.00 10.93 18.05
CA GLU A 325 5.78 12.10 17.63
C GLU A 325 6.97 11.70 16.76
N ALA A 326 7.59 10.55 17.05
CA ALA A 326 8.73 10.03 16.29
C ALA A 326 8.38 9.66 14.84
N ILE A 327 7.12 9.34 14.55
CA ILE A 327 6.68 8.89 13.21
C ILE A 327 5.66 9.83 12.54
N PHE A 328 5.05 10.73 13.30
CA PHE A 328 4.19 11.80 12.79
C PHE A 328 4.75 13.13 13.31
N PRO A 329 5.77 13.68 12.62
CA PRO A 329 6.33 14.97 12.96
C PRO A 329 5.24 16.04 13.02
N SER A 330 5.41 16.97 13.97
CA SER A 330 4.47 18.06 14.19
C SER A 330 4.51 19.07 13.04
N ALA A 331 3.55 19.99 13.00
CA ALA A 331 3.55 21.06 12.01
C ALA A 331 4.73 22.05 12.17
N SER A 332 5.44 22.07 13.31
CA SER A 332 6.68 22.87 13.42
C SER A 332 7.88 22.19 12.76
N ASP A 333 7.86 20.87 12.67
CA ASP A 333 8.97 20.06 12.13
C ASP A 333 8.71 19.58 10.70
N ASP A 334 7.50 19.79 10.18
CA ASP A 334 7.06 19.36 8.86
C ASP A 334 6.43 20.54 8.09
N ALA A 335 7.23 21.18 7.25
CA ALA A 335 6.81 22.35 6.47
C ALA A 335 5.64 22.04 5.51
N PHE A 336 5.58 20.82 4.97
CA PHE A 336 4.51 20.42 4.08
C PHE A 336 3.21 20.22 4.87
N LEU A 337 3.26 19.54 6.02
CA LEU A 337 2.11 19.44 6.91
C LEU A 337 1.60 20.82 7.32
N ALA A 338 2.50 21.71 7.73
CA ALA A 338 2.18 23.07 8.13
C ALA A 338 1.45 23.82 7.01
N PHE A 339 1.93 23.68 5.78
CA PHE A 339 1.26 24.23 4.60
C PHE A 339 -0.14 23.65 4.39
N LEU A 340 -0.32 22.34 4.49
CA LEU A 340 -1.63 21.69 4.32
C LEU A 340 -2.65 22.17 5.36
N LEU A 341 -2.23 22.27 6.62
CA LEU A 341 -3.10 22.76 7.70
C LEU A 341 -3.49 24.23 7.50
N ARG A 342 -2.53 25.10 7.13
CA ARG A 342 -2.83 26.51 6.81
C ARG A 342 -3.73 26.65 5.59
N SER A 343 -3.50 25.84 4.56
CA SER A 343 -4.28 25.86 3.31
C SER A 343 -5.75 25.55 3.55
N ARG A 344 -6.04 24.71 4.53
CA ARG A 344 -7.41 24.36 4.92
C ARG A 344 -8.20 25.56 5.46
N GLU A 345 -7.55 26.43 6.21
CA GLU A 345 -8.16 27.65 6.75
C GLU A 345 -8.23 28.75 5.70
N ARG A 346 -7.20 28.83 4.84
CA ARG A 346 -7.04 29.87 3.83
C ARG A 346 -7.98 29.71 2.64
N PHE A 347 -8.19 28.50 2.15
CA PHE A 347 -8.96 28.26 0.93
C PHE A 347 -10.36 27.75 1.25
N ALA A 348 -11.37 28.62 1.09
CA ALA A 348 -12.78 28.29 1.31
C ALA A 348 -13.43 27.47 0.18
N SER A 349 -12.68 27.08 -0.85
CA SER A 349 -13.19 26.24 -1.95
C SER A 349 -13.61 24.88 -1.40
N THR A 350 -14.85 24.47 -1.71
CA THR A 350 -15.38 23.16 -1.33
C THR A 350 -14.45 22.01 -1.74
N ALA A 351 -13.86 22.07 -2.94
CA ALA A 351 -12.94 21.05 -3.42
C ALA A 351 -11.68 20.92 -2.54
N VAL A 352 -11.12 22.05 -2.08
CA VAL A 352 -9.95 22.06 -1.21
C VAL A 352 -10.31 21.57 0.20
N VAL A 353 -11.43 22.03 0.74
CA VAL A 353 -11.92 21.60 2.06
C VAL A 353 -12.21 20.09 2.08
N ASP A 354 -12.87 19.58 1.04
CA ASP A 354 -13.18 18.15 0.90
C ASP A 354 -11.94 17.29 0.68
N LEU A 355 -10.90 17.82 0.03
CA LEU A 355 -9.63 17.14 -0.12
C LEU A 355 -8.87 17.08 1.21
N LEU A 356 -8.72 18.22 1.87
CA LEU A 356 -7.87 18.36 3.06
C LEU A 356 -8.48 17.76 4.32
N LYS A 357 -9.78 17.43 4.36
CA LYS A 357 -10.39 16.67 5.48
C LYS A 357 -9.76 15.28 5.68
N TRP A 358 -9.14 14.74 4.63
CA TRP A 358 -8.46 13.44 4.68
C TRP A 358 -7.04 13.53 5.24
N VAL A 359 -6.44 14.72 5.28
CA VAL A 359 -5.09 14.90 5.82
C VAL A 359 -5.11 14.57 7.30
N TYR A 360 -4.34 13.56 7.70
CA TYR A 360 -4.19 13.23 9.10
C TYR A 360 -2.99 13.94 9.73
N PHE A 361 -3.17 14.34 10.98
CA PHE A 361 -2.14 14.91 11.84
C PHE A 361 -2.40 14.47 13.28
N ALA A 362 -1.33 14.23 14.04
CA ALA A 362 -1.46 13.97 15.47
C ALA A 362 -1.96 15.25 16.15
N ALA A 363 -3.08 15.16 16.88
CA ALA A 363 -3.49 16.27 17.75
C ALA A 363 -2.41 16.46 18.83
N GLY A 364 -1.84 17.67 18.90
CA GLY A 364 -0.89 18.04 19.93
C GLY A 364 -1.52 18.25 21.29
#